data_AF-A0A9D6YKW0-F1
#
_entry.id   AF-A0A9D6YKW0-F1
#
_cell.length_a   1.000
_cell.length_b   1.000
_cell.length_c   1.000
_cell.angle_alpha   90.00
_cell.angle_beta   90.00
_cell.angle_gamma   90.00
#
_symmetry.space_group_name_H-M   'P 1'
#
loop_
_entity.id
_entity.type
_entity.pdbx_description
1 polymer ?
#
loop_
_entity_poly.entity_id
_entity_poly.type
_entity_poly.pdbx_seq_one_letter_code
_entity_poly.pdbx_strand_id
1 'polypeptide(L)'
;MSEPLHYRFPPAAAYPLNRCLFALKSDAGFRARYLADPRGAMRAMGLAEAEQAALEAFDRDGLVGRGAHPYLVFMAELRLRMERGTTEFEHF
;
A
#
# COMPACT_ATOMS: atom_id res chain seq x y z
N MET A 1 -0.05 -4.49 33.49
CA MET A 1 0.01 -3.72 32.23
C MET A 1 -0.16 -4.73 31.11
N SER A 2 -1.26 -4.68 30.35
CA SER A 2 -1.46 -5.63 29.25
C SER A 2 -0.50 -5.26 28.12
N GLU A 3 0.33 -6.20 27.70
CA GLU A 3 1.22 -6.05 26.55
C GLU A 3 0.37 -5.69 25.32
N PRO A 4 0.77 -4.68 24.52
CA PRO A 4 -0.01 -4.31 23.35
C PRO A 4 -0.05 -5.50 22.39
N LEU A 5 -1.25 -5.88 21.95
CA LEU A 5 -1.46 -6.98 21.01
C LEU A 5 -0.51 -6.83 19.82
N HIS A 6 0.33 -7.85 19.58
CA HIS A 6 1.24 -7.89 18.43
C HIS A 6 0.52 -7.80 17.08
N TYR A 7 -0.79 -8.08 17.06
CA TYR A 7 -1.65 -7.95 15.91
C TYR A 7 -2.91 -7.16 16.26
N ARG A 8 -3.02 -5.95 15.69
CA ARG A 8 -4.26 -5.15 15.75
C ARG A 8 -5.05 -5.43 14.48
N PHE A 9 -6.24 -6.01 14.63
CA PHE A 9 -7.13 -6.19 13.49
C PHE A 9 -7.43 -4.83 12.85
N PRO A 10 -7.32 -4.68 11.51
CA PRO A 10 -7.52 -3.40 10.86
C PRO A 10 -8.93 -2.85 11.13
N PRO A 11 -9.09 -1.54 11.36
CA PRO A 11 -10.42 -0.94 11.40
C PRO A 11 -11.10 -1.14 10.03
N ALA A 12 -12.43 -1.21 9.99
CA ALA A 12 -13.18 -1.35 8.73
C ALA A 12 -12.82 -0.25 7.71
N ALA A 13 -12.51 0.96 8.20
CA ALA A 13 -12.04 2.08 7.38
C ALA A 13 -10.73 1.79 6.62
N ALA A 14 -9.89 0.85 7.07
CA ALA A 14 -8.66 0.46 6.40
C ALA A 14 -8.87 -0.58 5.28
N TYR A 15 -10.10 -1.06 5.07
CA TYR A 15 -10.39 -2.05 4.03
C TYR A 15 -10.06 -1.56 2.61
N PRO A 16 -10.45 -0.36 2.17
CA PRO A 16 -10.08 0.17 0.85
C PRO A 16 -8.57 0.22 0.65
N LEU A 17 -7.84 0.70 1.66
CA LEU A 17 -6.37 0.77 1.64
C LEU A 17 -5.74 -0.62 1.46
N ASN A 18 -6.14 -1.60 2.26
CA ASN A 18 -5.61 -2.96 2.16
C ASN A 18 -6.00 -3.64 0.82
N ARG A 19 -7.19 -3.35 0.29
CA ARG A 19 -7.61 -3.84 -1.03
C ARG A 19 -6.77 -3.23 -2.15
N CYS A 20 -6.43 -1.95 -2.07
CA CYS A 20 -5.55 -1.27 -3.02
C CYS A 20 -4.14 -1.86 -2.99
N LEU A 21 -3.55 -2.04 -1.80
CA LEU A 21 -2.25 -2.69 -1.65
C LEU A 21 -2.23 -4.12 -2.19
N PHE A 22 -3.30 -4.89 -1.94
CA PHE A 22 -3.43 -6.24 -2.49
C PHE A 22 -3.52 -6.23 -4.03
N ALA A 23 -4.22 -5.26 -4.61
CA ALA A 23 -4.31 -5.10 -6.06
C ALA A 23 -2.95 -4.73 -6.67
N LEU A 24 -2.18 -3.81 -6.06
CA LEU A 24 -0.81 -3.53 -6.47
C LEU A 24 0.06 -4.79 -6.43
N LYS A 25 -0.03 -5.58 -5.36
CA LYS A 25 0.69 -6.84 -5.24
C LYS A 25 0.33 -7.85 -6.34
N SER A 26 -0.96 -8.02 -6.64
CA SER A 26 -1.46 -9.24 -7.31
C SER A 26 -2.01 -9.02 -8.72
N ASP A 27 -2.37 -7.79 -9.10
CA ASP A 27 -3.01 -7.47 -10.38
C ASP A 27 -2.09 -6.59 -11.25
N ALA A 28 -1.59 -7.18 -12.35
CA ALA A 28 -0.75 -6.48 -13.30
C ALA A 28 -1.48 -5.35 -14.06
N GLY A 29 -2.76 -5.54 -14.37
CA GLY A 29 -3.58 -4.52 -15.02
C GLY A 29 -3.84 -3.35 -14.07
N PHE A 30 -4.04 -3.61 -12.78
CA PHE A 30 -4.13 -2.55 -11.78
C PHE A 30 -2.81 -1.80 -11.63
N ARG A 31 -1.66 -2.49 -11.59
CA ARG A 31 -0.34 -1.81 -11.58
C ARG A 31 -0.14 -0.93 -12.79
N ALA A 32 -0.49 -1.39 -13.99
CA ALA A 32 -0.38 -0.59 -15.21
C ALA A 32 -1.23 0.69 -15.12
N ARG A 33 -2.48 0.58 -14.64
CA ARG A 33 -3.35 1.76 -14.40
C ARG A 33 -2.77 2.69 -13.33
N TYR A 34 -2.26 2.13 -12.23
CA TYR A 34 -1.63 2.89 -11.16
C TYR A 34 -0.39 3.64 -11.64
N LEU A 35 0.45 3.02 -12.47
CA LEU A 35 1.65 3.67 -13.01
C LEU A 35 1.31 4.80 -13.99
N ALA A 36 0.20 4.68 -14.73
CA ALA A 36 -0.27 5.72 -15.65
C ALA A 36 -0.96 6.89 -14.94
N ASP A 37 -1.79 6.62 -13.93
CA ASP A 37 -2.49 7.62 -13.11
C ASP A 37 -2.68 7.10 -11.67
N PRO A 38 -1.69 7.33 -10.77
CA PRO A 38 -1.75 6.84 -9.39
C PRO A 38 -2.98 7.36 -8.64
N ARG A 39 -3.25 8.67 -8.73
CA ARG A 39 -4.37 9.32 -8.04
C ARG A 39 -5.71 8.83 -8.56
N GLY A 40 -5.89 8.68 -9.87
CA GLY A 40 -7.09 8.09 -10.44
C GLY A 40 -7.31 6.65 -10.00
N ALA A 41 -6.27 5.82 -10.06
CA ALA A 41 -6.36 4.41 -9.66
C ALA A 41 -6.72 4.24 -8.18
N MET A 42 -6.16 5.07 -7.29
CA MET A 42 -6.46 5.05 -5.86
C MET A 42 -7.86 5.59 -5.54
N ARG A 43 -8.29 6.68 -6.19
CA ARG A 43 -9.66 7.21 -6.03
C ARG A 43 -10.71 6.21 -6.48
N ALA A 44 -10.47 5.50 -7.58
CA ALA A 44 -11.36 4.43 -8.05
C ALA A 44 -11.48 3.27 -7.05
N MET A 45 -10.52 3.13 -6.14
CA MET A 45 -10.52 2.15 -5.05
C MET A 45 -11.06 2.71 -3.73
N GLY A 46 -11.48 3.98 -3.70
CA GLY A 46 -12.08 4.63 -2.53
C GLY A 46 -11.08 5.14 -1.50
N LEU A 47 -9.79 5.32 -1.85
CA LEU A 47 -8.80 5.86 -0.93
C LEU A 47 -9.02 7.36 -0.71
N ALA A 48 -8.95 7.80 0.55
CA ALA A 48 -8.94 9.20 0.92
C ALA A 48 -7.61 9.89 0.52
N GLU A 49 -7.60 11.21 0.42
CA GLU A 49 -6.41 11.97 -0.02
C GLU A 49 -5.17 11.71 0.84
N ALA A 50 -5.36 11.55 2.15
CA ALA A 50 -4.27 11.25 3.08
C ALA A 50 -3.68 9.85 2.86
N GLU A 51 -4.50 8.87 2.48
CA GLU A 51 -4.04 7.51 2.15
C GLU A 51 -3.32 7.50 0.80
N GLN A 52 -3.82 8.30 -0.16
CA GLN A 52 -3.19 8.48 -1.45
C GLN A 52 -1.79 9.09 -1.31
N ALA A 53 -1.66 10.16 -0.52
CA ALA A 53 -0.38 10.80 -0.25
C ALA A 53 0.62 9.85 0.43
N ALA A 54 0.15 9.07 1.42
CA ALA A 54 0.99 8.07 2.09
C ALA A 54 1.45 6.95 1.14
N LEU A 55 0.57 6.51 0.24
CA LEU A 55 0.90 5.44 -0.72
C LEU A 55 1.84 5.93 -1.85
N GLU A 56 1.69 7.17 -2.32
CA GLU A 56 2.60 7.76 -3.31
C GLU A 56 4.02 7.92 -2.77
N ALA A 57 4.14 8.38 -1.52
CA ALA A 57 5.42 8.51 -0.83
C ALA A 57 5.98 7.15 -0.35
N PHE A 58 5.19 6.08 -0.41
CA PHE A 58 5.47 4.82 0.27
C PHE A 58 5.88 5.02 1.74
N ASP A 59 5.20 5.96 2.43
CA ASP A 59 5.35 6.23 3.85
C ASP A 59 4.83 5.02 4.66
N ARG A 60 5.72 4.05 4.90
CA ARG A 60 5.39 2.78 5.55
C ARG A 60 4.74 2.98 6.91
N ASP A 61 5.28 3.88 7.73
CA ASP A 61 4.76 4.13 9.07
C ASP A 61 3.40 4.84 9.01
N GLY A 62 3.24 5.80 8.10
CA GLY A 62 1.97 6.45 7.83
C GLY A 62 0.88 5.49 7.33
N LEU A 63 1.25 4.53 6.48
CA LEU A 63 0.34 3.49 5.97
C LEU A 63 -0.07 2.51 7.09
N VAL A 64 0.90 2.00 7.86
CA VAL A 64 0.65 1.06 8.96
C VAL A 64 -0.16 1.72 10.07
N GLY A 65 0.14 2.98 10.42
CA GLY A 65 -0.64 3.77 11.37
C GLY A 65 -2.11 3.96 10.98
N ARG A 66 -2.42 3.87 9.66
CA ARG A 66 -3.78 3.90 9.10
C ARG A 66 -4.43 2.51 8.99
N GLY A 67 -3.75 1.46 9.43
CA GLY A 67 -4.26 0.09 9.42
C GLY A 67 -3.88 -0.72 8.17
N ALA A 68 -2.91 -0.26 7.37
CA ALA A 68 -2.35 -1.08 6.30
C ALA A 68 -1.62 -2.31 6.87
N HIS A 69 -1.78 -3.45 6.22
CA HIS A 69 -1.06 -4.66 6.56
C HIS A 69 0.43 -4.52 6.14
N PRO A 70 1.42 -4.64 7.06
CA PRO A 70 2.83 -4.38 6.75
C PRO A 70 3.37 -5.19 5.56
N TYR A 71 3.00 -6.48 5.48
CA TYR A 71 3.37 -7.33 4.33
C TYR A 71 2.82 -6.81 3.00
N LEU A 72 1.59 -6.27 2.97
CA LEU A 72 1.01 -5.76 1.72
C LEU A 72 1.69 -4.45 1.30
N VAL A 73 2.10 -3.60 2.25
CA VAL A 73 2.90 -2.40 1.96
C VAL A 73 4.21 -2.78 1.27
N PHE A 74 4.98 -3.68 1.89
CA PHE A 74 6.24 -4.17 1.34
C PHE A 74 6.07 -4.79 -0.05
N MET A 75 5.09 -5.69 -0.21
CA MET A 75 4.88 -6.37 -1.50
C MET A 75 4.38 -5.43 -2.59
N ALA A 76 3.52 -4.45 -2.26
CA ALA A 76 3.06 -3.47 -3.23
C ALA A 76 4.22 -2.61 -3.75
N GLU A 77 5.09 -2.15 -2.85
CA GLU A 77 6.29 -1.38 -3.20
C GLU A 77 7.23 -2.19 -4.09
N LEU A 78 7.56 -3.41 -3.67
CA LEU A 78 8.42 -4.32 -4.43
C LEU A 78 7.90 -4.54 -5.84
N ARG A 79 6.60 -4.83 -5.98
CA ARG A 79 5.99 -5.06 -7.30
C ARG A 79 6.04 -3.80 -8.18
N LEU A 80 5.84 -2.61 -7.64
CA LEU A 80 5.98 -1.39 -8.42
C LEU A 80 7.43 -1.09 -8.82
N ARG A 81 8.41 -1.36 -7.95
CA ARG A 81 9.84 -1.23 -8.28
C ARG A 81 10.23 -2.16 -9.44
N MET A 82 9.77 -3.41 -9.39
CA MET A 82 9.98 -4.38 -10.48
C MET A 82 9.39 -3.92 -11.81
N GLU A 83 8.17 -3.37 -11.82
CA GLU A 83 7.54 -2.84 -13.06
C GLU A 83 8.28 -1.62 -13.62
N ARG A 84 8.94 -0.83 -12.76
CA ARG A 84 9.76 0.32 -13.16
C ARG A 84 11.18 -0.06 -13.62
N GLY A 85 11.54 -1.36 -13.55
CA GLY A 85 12.89 -1.83 -13.87
C GLY A 85 13.94 -1.45 -12.82
N THR A 86 13.51 -1.02 -11.62
CA THR A 86 14.42 -0.70 -10.50
C THR A 86 14.57 -1.94 -9.63
N THR A 87 15.67 -2.66 -9.80
CA THR A 87 15.93 -3.94 -9.09
C THR A 87 16.94 -3.81 -7.95
N GLU A 88 17.41 -2.60 -7.64
CA GLU A 88 18.35 -2.37 -6.53
C GLU A 88 17.64 -2.61 -5.19
N PHE A 89 18.16 -3.56 -4.41
CA PHE A 89 17.73 -3.89 -3.07
C PHE A 89 18.75 -3.33 -2.07
N GLU A 90 18.40 -2.30 -1.31
CA GLU A 90 19.14 -1.98 -0.09
C GLU A 90 18.68 -2.93 1.03
N HIS A 91 19.59 -3.80 1.45
CA HIS A 91 19.43 -4.62 2.64
C HIS A 91 19.66 -3.74 3.88
N PHE A 92 18.61 -3.51 4.66
CA PHE A 92 18.70 -2.92 6.01
C PHE A 92 18.79 -4.01 7.06
#